data_AF-V4XLY2-F1
#
_entry.id   AF-V4XLY2-F1
#
_cell.length_a   1.000
_cell.length_b   1.000
_cell.length_c   1.000
_cell.angle_alpha   90.00
_cell.angle_beta   90.00
_cell.angle_gamma   90.00
#
_symmetry.space_group_name_H-M   'P 1'
#
loop_
_entity.id
_entity.type
_entity.pdbx_description
1 polymer ?
#
loop_
_entity_poly.entity_id
_entity_poly.type
_entity_poly.pdbx_seq_one_letter_code
_entity_poly.pdbx_strand_id
1 'polypeptide(L)' 'MKSTRKGLRADELHKDNYERVACSECDETLKKDDDDDEVYAVRTCPECGQQWKELP' A
#
# COMPACT_ATOMS: atom_id res chain seq x y z
N MET A 1 -1.48 -7.47 8.80
CA MET A 1 -1.38 -6.65 7.58
C MET A 1 -2.17 -7.29 6.43
N LYS A 2 -3.08 -6.55 5.77
CA LYS A 2 -3.78 -7.02 4.55
C LYS A 2 -2.84 -6.87 3.35
N SER A 3 -3.09 -7.59 2.24
CA SER A 3 -2.34 -7.31 1.01
C SER A 3 -2.86 -6.07 0.30
N THR A 4 -2.03 -5.41 -0.50
CA THR A 4 -2.43 -4.27 -1.36
C THR A 4 -3.64 -4.64 -2.22
N ARG A 5 -3.67 -5.86 -2.77
CA ARG A 5 -4.81 -6.38 -3.53
C ARG A 5 -6.10 -6.52 -2.71
N LYS A 6 -6.01 -6.84 -1.41
CA LYS A 6 -7.17 -6.85 -0.51
C LYS A 6 -7.60 -5.43 -0.12
N GLY A 7 -6.64 -4.52 0.10
CA GLY A 7 -6.93 -3.10 0.37
C GLY A 7 -7.68 -2.45 -0.78
N LEU A 8 -7.24 -2.68 -2.02
CA LEU A 8 -7.91 -2.20 -3.24
C LEU A 8 -9.34 -2.75 -3.40
N ARG A 9 -9.61 -3.96 -2.91
CA ARG A 9 -10.97 -4.55 -2.95
C ARG A 9 -11.88 -4.09 -1.82
N ALA A 10 -11.30 -3.53 -0.76
CA ALA A 10 -12.02 -3.03 0.40
C ALA A 10 -12.18 -1.50 0.35
N ASP A 11 -11.84 -0.86 -0.78
CA ASP A 11 -11.81 0.59 -0.97
C ASP A 11 -10.90 1.34 0.02
N GLU A 12 -10.04 0.63 0.77
CA GLU A 12 -9.03 1.21 1.67
C GLU A 12 -7.85 1.82 0.90
N LEU A 13 -7.64 1.32 -0.33
CA LEU A 13 -6.63 1.79 -1.26
C LEU A 13 -7.27 2.09 -2.61
N HIS A 14 -6.69 3.02 -3.34
CA HIS A 14 -7.07 3.30 -4.72
C HIS A 14 -5.83 3.48 -5.60
N LYS A 15 -6.06 3.68 -6.89
CA LYS A 15 -5.01 3.98 -7.88
C LYS A 15 -5.06 5.47 -8.19
N ASP A 16 -3.94 6.15 -8.01
CA ASP A 16 -3.82 7.56 -8.37
C ASP A 16 -3.73 7.75 -9.90
N ASN A 17 -3.60 9.00 -10.34
CA ASN A 17 -3.49 9.34 -11.77
C ASN A 17 -2.26 8.73 -12.48
N TYR A 18 -1.31 8.17 -11.73
CA TYR A 18 -0.10 7.51 -12.22
C TYR A 18 -0.14 5.99 -11.99
N GLU A 19 -1.31 5.44 -11.69
CA GLU A 19 -1.52 4.01 -11.38
C GLU A 19 -0.72 3.53 -10.15
N ARG A 20 -0.30 4.44 -9.28
CA ARG A 20 0.35 4.12 -8.00
C ARG A 20 -0.70 3.81 -6.95
N VAL A 21 -0.34 2.96 -6.00
CA VAL A 21 -1.23 2.61 -4.89
C VAL A 21 -1.21 3.74 -3.87
N ALA A 22 -2.37 4.33 -3.61
CA ALA A 22 -2.58 5.42 -2.67
C ALA A 22 -3.59 5.02 -1.58
N CYS A 23 -3.47 5.64 -0.41
CA CYS A 23 -4.41 5.46 0.69
C CYS A 23 -5.70 6.21 0.39
N SER A 24 -6.86 5.53 0.50
CA SER A 24 -8.16 6.19 0.27
C SER A 24 -8.58 7.15 1.37
N GLU A 25 -8.00 7.06 2.57
CA GLU A 25 -8.32 7.97 3.67
C GLU A 25 -7.50 9.27 3.62
N CYS A 26 -6.27 9.19 3.11
CA CYS A 26 -5.32 10.32 3.12
C CYS A 26 -5.03 10.89 1.74
N ASP A 27 -5.46 10.22 0.67
CA ASP A 27 -5.11 10.53 -0.73
C ASP A 27 -3.59 10.56 -1.03
N GLU A 28 -2.78 9.99 -0.14
CA GLU A 28 -1.33 9.96 -0.26
C GLU A 28 -0.81 8.65 -0.84
N THR A 29 0.21 8.76 -1.68
CA THR A 29 0.87 7.59 -2.29
C THR A 29 1.62 6.79 -1.23
N LEU A 30 1.42 5.46 -1.22
CA LEU A 30 2.08 4.60 -0.25
C LEU A 30 3.58 4.49 -0.55
N LYS A 31 4.40 4.68 0.49
CA LYS A 31 5.83 4.37 0.46
C LYS A 31 6.03 2.86 0.42
N LYS A 32 6.99 2.40 -0.37
CA LYS A 32 7.36 0.99 -0.46
C LYS A 32 8.66 0.77 0.30
N ASP A 33 8.68 -0.26 1.12
CA ASP A 33 9.83 -0.76 1.86
C ASP A 33 10.05 -2.21 1.41
N ASP A 34 11.17 -2.44 0.73
CA ASP A 34 11.59 -3.76 0.25
C ASP A 34 12.69 -4.25 1.19
N ASP A 35 12.41 -5.36 1.89
CA ASP A 35 13.37 -6.02 2.77
C ASP A 35 13.90 -7.28 2.05
N ASP A 36 15.23 -7.38 1.92
CA ASP A 36 15.89 -8.48 1.19
C ASP A 36 15.69 -9.86 1.88
N ASP A 37 15.35 -9.88 3.16
CA ASP A 37 15.05 -11.10 3.92
C ASP A 37 13.59 -11.57 3.77
N GLU A 38 12.72 -10.77 3.14
CA GLU A 38 11.29 -11.05 3.01
C GLU A 38 10.86 -11.29 1.56
N VAL A 39 9.89 -12.19 1.38
CA VAL A 39 9.29 -12.49 0.05
C VAL A 39 8.19 -11.51 -0.34
N TYR A 40 8.05 -10.39 0.37
CA TYR A 40 7.03 -9.37 0.17
C TYR A 40 7.60 -8.00 0.52
N ALA A 41 7.06 -6.97 -0.14
CA ALA A 41 7.32 -5.59 0.25
C ALA A 41 6.24 -5.07 1.19
N VAL A 42 6.59 -4.10 2.03
CA VAL A 42 5.62 -3.39 2.88
C VAL A 42 5.33 -2.04 2.26
N ARG A 43 4.06 -1.76 2.00
CA ARG A 43 3.57 -0.44 1.61
C ARG A 43 2.99 0.27 2.82
N THR A 44 3.47 1.47 3.13
CA THR A 44 3.05 2.25 4.30
C THR A 44 2.51 3.62 3.86
N CYS A 45 1.36 4.02 4.40
CA CYS A 45 0.84 5.37 4.22
C CYS A 45 1.66 6.34 5.09
N PRO A 46 2.23 7.42 4.54
CA PRO A 46 3.02 8.36 5.32
C PRO A 46 2.21 9.14 6.36
N GLU A 47 0.91 9.30 6.16
CA GLU A 47 0.04 10.13 7.02
C GLU A 47 -0.61 9.32 8.15
N CYS A 48 -1.35 8.26 7.82
CA CYS A 48 -2.05 7.46 8.83
C CYS A 48 -1.23 6.27 9.36
N GLY A 49 -0.05 6.00 8.78
CA GLY A 49 0.83 4.91 9.20
C GLY A 49 0.30 3.51 8.92
N GLN A 50 -0.85 3.37 8.25
CA GLN A 50 -1.38 2.07 7.87
C GLN A 50 -0.44 1.36 6.91
N GLN A 51 -0.42 0.03 7.00
CA GLN A 51 0.51 -0.81 6.27
C GLN A 51 -0.21 -1.92 5.52
N TRP A 52 0.30 -2.24 4.33
CA TRP A 52 -0.17 -3.30 3.46
C TRP A 52 1.00 -4.09 2.88
N LYS A 53 0.84 -5.40 2.74
CA LYS A 53 1.85 -6.24 2.08
C LYS A 53 1.64 -6.26 0.57
N GLU A 54 2.70 -6.03 -0.18
CA GLU A 54 2.76 -6.21 -1.61
C GLU A 54 3.52 -7.49 -1.90
N LEU A 55 2.79 -8.47 -2.45
CA LEU A 55 3.40 -9.70 -2.92
C LEU A 55 3.92 -9.47 -4.33
N PRO A 56 5.08 -10.03 -4.71
CA PRO A 56 5.62 -9.95 -6.06
C PRO A 56 4.68 -10.57 -7.11
#